data_AF-A0A341EFE0-F1
#
_entry.id   AF-A0A341EFE0-F1
#
_cell.length_a   1.000
_cell.length_b   1.000
_cell.length_c   1.000
_cell.angle_alpha   90.00
_cell.angle_beta   90.00
_cell.angle_gamma   90.00
#
_symmetry.space_group_name_H-M   'P 1'
#
loop_
_entity.id
_entity.type
_entity.pdbx_description
1 polymer ?
#
loop_
_entity_poly.entity_id
_entity_poly.type
_entity_poly.pdbx_seq_one_letter_code
_entity_poly.pdbx_strand_id
1 'polypeptide(L)' 'MKPPYYIGLDSAREVLAEIGIELNEQQIKRAANPDLYGRRKLPFFVDPIDGRLKIEKQSLVDIYRQAQIDAENSLRD' A
#
# COMPACT_ATOMS: atom_id res chain seq x y z
N MET A 1 14.29 0.76 17.63
CA MET A 1 13.49 0.78 16.38
C MET A 1 13.50 -0.63 15.81
N LYS A 2 12.35 -1.15 15.37
CA LYS A 2 12.31 -2.42 14.64
C LYS A 2 12.79 -2.16 13.20
N PRO A 3 13.52 -3.08 12.57
CA PRO A 3 13.88 -2.94 11.17
C PRO A 3 12.62 -2.88 10.30
N PRO A 4 12.67 -2.19 9.14
CA PRO A 4 11.55 -2.15 8.21
C PRO A 4 11.20 -3.58 7.74
N TYR A 5 9.91 -3.83 7.52
CA TYR A 5 9.41 -5.13 7.07
C TYR A 5 8.79 -4.97 5.68
N TYR A 6 9.48 -5.48 4.66
CA TYR A 6 9.07 -5.36 3.26
C TYR A 6 8.26 -6.57 2.83
N ILE A 7 7.14 -6.31 2.16
CA ILE A 7 6.18 -7.32 1.71
C ILE A 7 5.88 -7.20 0.21
N GLY A 8 5.59 -8.33 -0.43
CA GLY A 8 5.14 -8.37 -1.82
C GLY A 8 3.65 -8.14 -1.97
N LEU A 9 3.13 -8.28 -3.20
CA LEU A 9 1.73 -8.03 -3.54
C LEU A 9 0.74 -8.90 -2.74
N ASP A 10 1.02 -10.20 -2.62
CA ASP A 10 0.10 -11.14 -1.96
C ASP A 10 0.01 -10.88 -0.46
N SER A 11 1.15 -10.70 0.21
CA SER A 11 1.20 -10.34 1.62
C SER A 11 0.64 -8.93 1.87
N ALA A 12 0.81 -7.98 0.95
CA ALA A 12 0.16 -6.67 1.05
C ALA A 12 -1.37 -6.80 1.03
N ARG A 13 -1.91 -7.66 0.15
CA ARG A 13 -3.35 -7.98 0.11
C ARG A 13 -3.85 -8.58 1.42
N GLU A 14 -3.07 -9.47 2.04
CA GLU A 14 -3.38 -10.05 3.36
C GLU A 14 -3.37 -9.00 4.47
N VAL A 15 -2.36 -8.14 4.52
CA VAL A 15 -2.28 -7.04 5.50
C VAL A 15 -3.45 -6.08 5.35
N LEU A 16 -3.89 -5.78 4.12
CA LEU A 16 -5.07 -4.95 3.89
C LEU A 16 -6.35 -5.66 4.35
N ALA A 17 -6.47 -6.96 4.14
CA ALA A 17 -7.61 -7.73 4.62
C ALA A 17 -7.70 -7.75 6.16
N GLU A 18 -6.56 -7.77 6.88
CA GLU A 18 -6.53 -7.67 8.35
C GLU A 18 -7.19 -6.38 8.89
N ILE A 19 -7.20 -5.31 8.10
CA ILE A 19 -7.82 -4.03 8.45
C ILE A 19 -9.16 -3.80 7.72
N GLY A 20 -9.76 -4.86 7.16
CA GLY A 20 -11.07 -4.82 6.52
C GLY A 20 -11.06 -4.32 5.06
N ILE A 21 -9.90 -4.21 4.43
CA ILE A 21 -9.76 -3.79 3.02
C ILE A 21 -9.50 -5.02 2.16
N GLU A 22 -10.57 -5.56 1.60
CA GLU A 22 -10.50 -6.72 0.73
C GLU A 22 -10.22 -6.32 -0.72
N LEU A 23 -9.05 -6.74 -1.22
CA LEU A 23 -8.68 -6.59 -2.63
C LEU A 23 -8.52 -7.96 -3.28
N ASN A 24 -8.90 -8.05 -4.55
CA ASN A 24 -8.52 -9.16 -5.41
C ASN A 24 -7.12 -8.95 -6.02
N GLU A 25 -6.57 -10.00 -6.63
CA GLU A 25 -5.24 -9.95 -7.24
C GLU A 25 -5.09 -8.86 -8.32
N GLN A 26 -6.13 -8.63 -9.12
CA GLN A 26 -6.09 -7.63 -10.19
C GLN A 26 -6.05 -6.21 -9.62
N GLN A 27 -6.79 -5.96 -8.53
CA GLN A 27 -6.85 -4.68 -7.85
C GLN A 27 -5.49 -4.33 -7.22
N ILE A 28 -4.86 -5.27 -6.51
CA ILE A 28 -3.53 -5.01 -5.91
C ILE A 28 -2.46 -4.80 -6.99
N LYS A 29 -2.50 -5.59 -8.08
CA LYS A 29 -1.61 -5.39 -9.25
C LYS A 29 -1.80 -4.00 -9.87
N ARG A 30 -3.04 -3.57 -10.05
CA ARG A 30 -3.36 -2.23 -10.58
C ARG A 30 -2.93 -1.11 -9.64
N ALA A 31 -3.00 -1.31 -8.32
CA ALA A 31 -2.56 -0.33 -7.33
C ALA A 31 -1.03 -0.17 -7.29
N ALA A 32 -0.29 -1.26 -7.57
CA ALA A 32 1.16 -1.28 -7.62
C ALA A 32 1.73 -0.79 -8.97
N ASN A 33 0.95 -0.89 -10.04
CA ASN A 33 1.36 -0.39 -11.35
C ASN A 33 1.29 1.14 -11.43
N PRO A 34 2.23 1.78 -12.16
CA PRO A 34 2.12 3.20 -12.47
C PRO A 34 0.89 3.44 -13.37
N ASP A 35 0.23 4.58 -13.14
CA ASP A 35 -0.82 5.08 -14.01
C ASP A 35 -0.26 5.70 -15.29
N LEU A 36 -1.13 6.28 -16.12
CA LEU A 36 -0.77 6.94 -17.39
C LEU A 36 0.21 8.11 -17.22
N TYR A 37 0.38 8.63 -16.00
CA TYR A 37 1.28 9.72 -15.66
C TYR A 37 2.51 9.23 -14.87
N GLY A 38 2.73 7.92 -14.79
CA GLY A 38 3.84 7.32 -14.07
C GLY A 38 3.67 7.25 -12.55
N ARG A 39 2.49 7.63 -12.02
CA ARG A 39 2.23 7.66 -10.57
C ARG A 39 1.63 6.33 -10.12
N ARG A 40 2.17 5.74 -9.05
CA ARG A 40 1.58 4.56 -8.42
C ARG A 40 0.59 4.98 -7.34
N LYS A 41 -0.49 4.22 -7.17
CA LYS A 41 -1.45 4.45 -6.07
C LYS A 41 -0.86 4.01 -4.73
N LEU A 42 -0.12 2.91 -4.74
CA LEU A 42 0.64 2.44 -3.58
C LEU A 42 2.14 2.54 -3.88
N PRO A 43 2.97 2.92 -2.89
CA PRO A 43 4.40 3.18 -3.09
C PRO A 43 5.22 1.89 -3.18
N PHE A 44 4.85 0.98 -4.08
CA PHE A 44 5.67 -0.18 -4.40
C PHE A 44 6.94 0.26 -5.12
N PHE A 45 8.05 -0.36 -4.75
CA PHE A 45 9.36 -0.20 -5.38
C PHE A 45 9.87 -1.55 -5.90
N VAL A 46 10.78 -1.50 -6.87
CA VAL A 46 11.46 -2.70 -7.37
C VAL A 46 12.57 -3.04 -6.39
N ASP A 47 12.51 -4.24 -5.80
CA ASP A 47 13.55 -4.73 -4.93
C ASP A 47 14.87 -4.93 -5.72
N PRO A 48 16.01 -4.41 -5.24
CA PRO A 48 17.27 -4.46 -5.96
C PRO A 48 17.92 -5.85 -6.01
N ILE A 49 17.47 -6.79 -5.17
CA ILE A 49 17.99 -8.16 -5.07
C ILE A 49 17.26 -9.08 -6.04
N ASP A 50 15.92 -9.07 -6.02
CA ASP A 50 15.10 -10.04 -6.77
C ASP A 50 14.25 -9.43 -7.90
N GLY A 51 14.26 -8.10 -8.07
CA GLY A 51 13.51 -7.39 -9.11
C GLY A 51 11.99 -7.41 -8.92
N ARG A 52 11.48 -7.90 -7.79
CA ARG A 52 10.03 -7.96 -7.51
C ARG A 52 9.54 -6.68 -6.85
N LEU A 53 8.25 -6.40 -7.02
CA LEU A 53 7.61 -5.26 -6.35
C LEU A 53 7.46 -5.53 -4.86
N LYS A 54 7.98 -4.63 -4.03
CA LYS A 54 7.84 -4.63 -2.58
C LYS A 54 7.34 -3.30 -2.06
N ILE A 55 6.73 -3.32 -0.89
CA ILE A 55 6.30 -2.16 -0.13
C ILE A 55 6.64 -2.39 1.35
N GLU A 56 6.93 -1.33 2.08
CA GLU A 56 7.12 -1.42 3.53
C GLU A 56 5.75 -1.56 4.23
N LYS A 57 5.60 -2.55 5.12
CA LYS A 57 4.32 -2.94 5.73
C LYS A 57 3.67 -1.79 6.50
N GLN A 58 4.42 -1.04 7.30
CA GLN A 58 3.85 0.03 8.12
C GLN A 58 3.35 1.18 7.25
N SER A 59 4.11 1.53 6.20
CA SER A 59 3.77 2.55 5.21
C SER A 59 2.44 2.24 4.52
N LEU A 60 2.17 0.95 4.22
CA LEU A 60 0.89 0.54 3.65
C LEU A 60 -0.28 0.83 4.61
N VAL A 61 -0.13 0.52 5.90
CA VAL A 61 -1.15 0.78 6.92
C VAL A 61 -1.33 2.28 7.16
N ASP A 62 -0.23 3.03 7.20
CA ASP A 62 -0.22 4.47 7.47
C ASP A 62 -0.94 5.27 6.39
N ILE A 63 -0.91 4.84 5.12
CA ILE A 63 -1.67 5.46 4.02
C ILE A 63 -3.18 5.47 4.34
N TYR A 64 -3.72 4.35 4.81
CA TYR A 64 -5.15 4.25 5.13
C TYR A 64 -5.49 5.02 6.41
N ARG A 65 -4.61 4.96 7.41
CA ARG A 65 -4.77 5.76 8.63
C ARG A 65 -4.80 7.25 8.33
N GLN A 66 -3.91 7.72 7.46
CA GLN A 66 -3.88 9.13 7.06
C GLN A 66 -5.14 9.51 6.29
N ALA A 67 -5.59 8.67 5.35
CA ALA A 67 -6.83 8.91 4.62
C ALA A 67 -8.07 9.01 5.54
N GLN A 68 -8.13 8.20 6.61
CA GLN A 68 -9.16 8.32 7.64
C GLN A 68 -9.09 9.66 8.38
N ILE A 69 -7.89 10.04 8.87
CA ILE A 69 -7.68 11.30 9.59
C ILE A 69 -8.08 12.51 8.72
N ASP A 70 -7.67 12.51 7.45
CA ASP A 70 -7.99 13.57 6.51
C ASP A 70 -9.50 13.68 6.29
N ALA A 71 -10.19 12.54 6.15
CA ALA A 71 -11.66 12.50 6.01
C ALA A 71 -12.37 13.03 7.28
N GLU A 72 -11.93 12.61 8.48
CA GLU A 72 -12.48 13.08 9.75
C GLU A 72 -12.27 14.58 9.96
N ASN A 73 -11.12 15.12 9.57
CA ASN A 73 -10.83 16.55 9.67
C ASN A 73 -11.66 17.37 8.69
N SER A 74 -11.90 16.87 7.48
CA SER A 74 -12.74 17.56 6.48
C SER A 74 -14.20 17.75 6.89
N LEU A 75 -14.68 17.01 7.89
CA LEU A 75 -16.03 17.16 8.45
C LEU A 75 -16.11 18.24 9.55
N ARG A 76 -14.97 18.72 10.03
CA ARG A 76 -14.89 19.71 11.12
C ARG A 76 -14.77 21.15 10.62
N ASP A 77 -14.50 21.33 9.33
CA ASP A 77 -14.51 22.61 8.60
C ASP A 77 -15.88 22.87 7.94
#